data_AF-A0AB35IT88-F1
#
_entry.id   AF-A0AB35IT88-F1
#
_cell.length_a   1.000
_cell.length_b   1.000
_cell.length_c   1.000
_cell.angle_alpha   90.00
_cell.angle_beta   90.00
_cell.angle_gamma   90.00
#
_symmetry.space_group_name_H-M   'P 1'
#
loop_
_entity.id
_entity.type
_entity.pdbx_description
1 polymer ?
#
loop_
_entity_poly.entity_id
_entity_poly.type
_entity_poly.pdbx_seq_one_letter_code
_entity_poly.pdbx_strand_id
1 'polypeptide(L)'
;MENNLQLINHYYLLYLENKELRKIKSYIATNSNDTLSFEEKIIILKLHELYKKYHKIKEKKSISLERFLGLLDEGTEDYFEISLNLFYDYFVAKGFEDILVNTKEKFLSKKEKSLIGDYNIKENLRSDKLKKRAEKILWHIPSKYSIHELFLDDKSNKNESLFYITNINNFESLMKFLNIYKLDGNAELFLLILLQKALKKKKVDIATLENDHKQLQTELSHYYDLIKFYYFS
;
A
#
# COMPACT_ATOMS: atom_id res chain seq x y z
N MET A 1 28.26 9.03 -20.64
CA MET A 1 28.51 7.57 -20.49
C MET A 1 27.62 6.98 -19.42
N GLU A 2 27.74 7.35 -18.14
CA GLU A 2 26.79 6.92 -17.07
C GLU A 2 25.32 7.20 -17.41
N ASN A 3 25.07 8.32 -18.09
CA ASN A 3 23.72 8.78 -18.44
C ASN A 3 22.92 7.78 -19.32
N ASN A 4 23.58 7.01 -20.20
CA ASN A 4 22.88 6.03 -21.05
C ASN A 4 22.51 4.76 -20.27
N LEU A 5 23.42 4.25 -19.45
CA LEU A 5 23.16 3.07 -18.62
C LEU A 5 22.08 3.36 -17.56
N GLN A 6 22.12 4.55 -16.95
CA GLN A 6 21.08 5.02 -16.05
C GLN A 6 19.73 5.15 -16.75
N LEU A 7 19.68 5.69 -17.97
CA LEU A 7 18.43 5.77 -18.76
C LEU A 7 17.86 4.38 -19.08
N ILE A 8 18.70 3.42 -19.44
CA ILE A 8 18.26 2.04 -19.70
C ILE A 8 17.76 1.39 -18.40
N ASN A 9 18.46 1.62 -17.28
CA ASN A 9 18.04 1.13 -15.98
C ASN A 9 16.71 1.76 -15.55
N HIS A 10 16.50 3.05 -15.81
CA HIS A 10 15.24 3.74 -15.56
C HIS A 10 14.06 3.00 -16.22
N TYR A 11 14.13 2.71 -17.51
CA TYR A 11 13.07 1.97 -18.20
C TYR A 11 12.87 0.55 -17.67
N TYR A 12 13.96 -0.13 -17.29
CA TYR A 12 13.86 -1.44 -16.66
C TYR A 12 13.16 -1.38 -15.29
N LEU A 13 13.49 -0.39 -14.46
CA LEU A 13 12.86 -0.17 -13.17
C LEU A 13 11.39 0.18 -13.32
N LEU A 14 11.02 1.05 -14.27
CA LEU A 14 9.61 1.34 -14.59
C LEU A 14 8.83 0.07 -14.95
N TYR A 15 9.43 -0.84 -15.73
CA TYR A 15 8.82 -2.13 -16.02
C TYR A 15 8.56 -2.96 -14.76
N LEU A 16 9.54 -3.04 -13.85
CA LEU A 16 9.39 -3.77 -12.59
C LEU A 16 8.32 -3.15 -11.69
N GLU A 17 8.32 -1.84 -11.55
CA GLU A 17 7.35 -1.14 -10.72
C GLU A 17 5.95 -1.22 -11.29
N ASN A 18 5.75 -1.01 -12.59
CA ASN A 18 4.44 -1.18 -13.21
C ASN A 18 3.87 -2.57 -12.99
N LYS A 19 4.74 -3.59 -12.98
CA LYS A 19 4.33 -4.97 -12.66
C LYS A 19 3.87 -5.11 -11.19
N GLU A 20 4.57 -4.51 -10.23
CA GLU A 20 4.15 -4.57 -8.82
C GLU A 20 2.91 -3.70 -8.54
N LEU A 21 2.84 -2.48 -9.10
CA LEU A 21 1.68 -1.59 -8.98
C LEU A 21 0.41 -2.23 -9.55
N ARG A 22 0.49 -2.93 -10.69
CA ARG A 22 -0.64 -3.71 -11.22
C ARG A 22 -1.10 -4.81 -10.26
N LYS A 23 -0.17 -5.51 -9.59
CA LYS A 23 -0.52 -6.51 -8.58
C LYS A 23 -1.20 -5.88 -7.37
N ILE A 24 -0.73 -4.73 -6.93
CA ILE A 24 -1.36 -3.96 -5.84
C ILE A 24 -2.79 -3.58 -6.25
N LYS A 25 -2.95 -2.97 -7.44
CA LYS A 25 -4.27 -2.59 -7.99
C LYS A 25 -5.22 -3.77 -8.09
N SER A 26 -4.81 -4.88 -8.71
CA SER A 26 -5.64 -6.09 -8.82
C SER A 26 -6.06 -6.61 -7.46
N TYR A 27 -5.15 -6.63 -6.49
CA TYR A 27 -5.48 -7.09 -5.14
C TYR A 27 -6.54 -6.21 -4.47
N ILE A 28 -6.41 -4.88 -4.58
CA ILE A 28 -7.37 -3.97 -3.98
C ILE A 28 -8.74 -4.09 -4.66
N ALA A 29 -8.76 -4.27 -5.99
CA ALA A 29 -9.97 -4.49 -6.77
C ALA A 29 -10.68 -5.82 -6.46
N THR A 30 -9.95 -6.87 -6.04
CA THR A 30 -10.55 -8.18 -5.70
C THR A 30 -11.37 -8.19 -4.40
N ASN A 31 -11.55 -7.06 -3.70
CA ASN A 31 -12.52 -6.99 -2.61
C ASN A 31 -13.94 -6.96 -3.19
N SER A 32 -14.61 -8.11 -3.23
CA SER A 32 -16.03 -8.19 -3.58
C SER A 32 -16.89 -7.45 -2.54
N ASN A 33 -18.13 -7.09 -2.90
CA ASN A 33 -19.14 -6.57 -1.95
C ASN A 33 -19.33 -7.49 -0.71
N ASP A 34 -18.96 -8.77 -0.84
CA ASP A 34 -19.06 -9.75 0.22
C ASP A 34 -17.96 -9.63 1.30
N THR A 35 -16.91 -8.83 1.06
CA THR A 35 -15.79 -8.66 1.99
C THR A 35 -15.51 -7.20 2.32
N LEU A 36 -14.85 -6.93 3.45
CA LEU A 36 -14.36 -5.58 3.73
C LEU A 36 -13.28 -5.19 2.71
N SER A 37 -13.33 -3.96 2.23
CA SER A 37 -12.32 -3.39 1.34
C SER A 37 -10.98 -3.24 2.07
N PHE A 38 -9.90 -3.00 1.32
CA PHE A 38 -8.59 -2.73 1.91
C PHE A 38 -8.64 -1.50 2.83
N GLU A 39 -9.39 -0.48 2.44
CA GLU A 39 -9.49 0.79 3.17
C GLU A 39 -10.32 0.61 4.45
N GLU A 40 -11.47 -0.05 4.33
CA GLU A 40 -12.34 -0.36 5.47
C GLU A 40 -11.59 -1.14 6.56
N LYS A 41 -10.77 -2.12 6.15
CA LYS A 41 -9.91 -2.88 7.07
C LYS A 41 -8.91 -1.98 7.80
N ILE A 42 -8.29 -1.03 7.09
CA ILE A 42 -7.36 -0.07 7.71
C ILE A 42 -8.09 0.81 8.73
N ILE A 43 -9.24 1.36 8.37
CA ILE A 43 -10.05 2.21 9.25
C ILE A 43 -10.43 1.46 10.54
N ILE A 44 -10.97 0.23 10.42
CA ILE A 44 -11.35 -0.59 11.59
C ILE A 44 -10.15 -0.84 12.51
N LEU A 45 -9.00 -1.24 11.94
CA LEU A 45 -7.81 -1.50 12.74
C LEU A 45 -7.23 -0.22 13.36
N LYS A 46 -7.34 0.92 12.68
CA LYS A 46 -6.89 2.20 13.25
C LYS A 46 -7.77 2.66 14.39
N LEU A 47 -9.10 2.54 14.26
CA LEU A 47 -10.05 2.79 15.34
C LEU A 47 -9.73 1.89 16.55
N HIS A 48 -9.50 0.60 16.32
CA HIS A 48 -9.11 -0.33 17.39
C HIS A 48 -7.82 0.12 18.09
N GLU A 49 -6.80 0.53 17.34
CA GLU A 49 -5.54 0.99 17.91
C GLU A 49 -5.73 2.23 18.79
N LEU A 50 -6.45 3.24 18.29
CA LEU A 50 -6.73 4.48 19.01
C LEU A 50 -7.57 4.21 20.27
N TYR A 51 -8.64 3.43 20.13
CA TYR A 51 -9.52 3.08 21.23
C TYR A 51 -8.79 2.23 22.28
N LYS A 52 -7.91 1.32 21.87
CA LYS A 52 -7.10 0.52 22.79
C LYS A 52 -6.19 1.40 23.66
N LYS A 53 -5.60 2.47 23.08
CA LYS A 53 -4.81 3.45 23.85
C LYS A 53 -5.69 4.22 24.82
N TYR A 54 -6.83 4.74 24.36
CA TYR A 54 -7.80 5.47 25.18
C TYR A 54 -8.34 4.63 26.34
N HIS A 55 -8.83 3.42 26.05
CA HIS A 55 -9.38 2.48 27.03
C HIS A 55 -8.33 2.05 28.06
N LYS A 56 -7.06 1.88 27.66
CA LYS A 56 -5.97 1.61 28.60
C LYS A 56 -5.76 2.76 29.59
N ILE A 57 -5.93 4.00 29.17
CA ILE A 57 -5.79 5.17 30.05
C ILE A 57 -7.00 5.28 30.98
N LYS A 58 -8.22 5.15 30.43
CA LYS A 58 -9.46 5.34 31.18
C LYS A 58 -9.77 4.20 32.15
N GLU A 59 -9.71 2.96 31.66
CA GLU A 59 -10.15 1.75 32.39
C GLU A 59 -8.98 0.95 32.98
N LYS A 60 -7.73 1.41 32.78
CA LYS A 60 -6.49 0.69 33.16
C LYS A 60 -6.40 -0.74 32.62
N LYS A 61 -7.12 -1.04 31.53
CA LYS A 61 -7.20 -2.36 30.89
C LYS A 61 -7.02 -2.25 29.38
N SER A 62 -6.40 -3.26 28.78
CA SER A 62 -6.34 -3.38 27.32
C SER A 62 -7.60 -4.06 26.79
N ILE A 63 -8.06 -3.67 25.60
CA ILE A 63 -9.14 -4.31 24.88
C ILE A 63 -8.58 -5.12 23.69
N SER A 64 -9.05 -6.36 23.53
CA SER A 64 -8.71 -7.20 22.37
C SER A 64 -9.48 -6.74 21.13
N LEU A 65 -9.06 -7.19 19.94
CA LEU A 65 -9.78 -6.86 18.70
C LEU A 65 -11.17 -7.51 18.72
N GLU A 66 -11.27 -8.76 19.18
CA GLU A 66 -12.54 -9.48 19.28
C GLU A 66 -13.56 -8.77 20.16
N ARG A 67 -13.12 -8.34 21.34
CA ARG A 67 -13.99 -7.61 22.27
C ARG A 67 -14.40 -6.27 21.68
N PHE A 68 -13.46 -5.55 21.06
CA PHE A 68 -13.72 -4.29 20.40
C PHE A 68 -14.77 -4.42 19.28
N LEU A 69 -14.70 -5.49 18.49
CA LEU A 69 -15.64 -5.77 17.40
C LEU A 69 -16.98 -6.34 17.89
N GLY A 70 -17.16 -6.59 19.19
CA GLY A 70 -18.36 -7.21 19.74
C GLY A 70 -18.56 -8.66 19.29
N LEU A 71 -17.46 -9.40 19.11
CA LEU A 71 -17.48 -10.84 18.74
C LEU A 71 -17.38 -11.76 19.96
N LEU A 72 -17.46 -11.22 21.17
CA LEU A 72 -17.47 -11.96 22.43
C LEU A 72 -18.78 -11.67 23.16
N ASP A 73 -19.41 -12.69 23.73
CA ASP A 73 -20.75 -12.64 24.34
C ASP A 73 -20.85 -11.86 25.66
N GLU A 74 -19.77 -11.22 26.12
CA GLU A 74 -19.65 -10.75 27.51
C GLU A 74 -19.89 -9.24 27.73
N GLY A 75 -20.38 -8.48 26.73
CA GLY A 75 -20.57 -7.03 26.90
C GLY A 75 -21.74 -6.45 26.12
N THR A 76 -22.52 -5.60 26.79
CA THR A 76 -23.58 -4.77 26.18
C THR A 76 -23.04 -3.53 25.47
N GLU A 77 -21.78 -3.15 25.73
CA GLU A 77 -21.18 -1.95 25.15
C GLU A 77 -20.64 -2.22 23.73
N ASP A 78 -21.16 -1.48 22.75
CA ASP A 78 -20.60 -1.46 21.40
C ASP A 78 -19.36 -0.57 21.34
N TYR A 79 -18.20 -1.15 21.66
CA TYR A 79 -16.92 -0.45 21.63
C TYR A 79 -16.54 0.09 20.25
N PHE A 80 -17.02 -0.53 19.18
CA PHE A 80 -16.78 -0.05 17.82
C PHE A 80 -17.54 1.25 17.59
N GLU A 81 -18.84 1.30 17.93
CA GLU A 81 -19.64 2.51 17.78
C GLU A 81 -19.20 3.64 18.72
N ILE A 82 -18.84 3.31 19.97
CA ILE A 82 -18.25 4.27 20.91
C ILE A 82 -16.96 4.87 20.31
N SER A 83 -16.09 4.04 19.76
CA SER A 83 -14.85 4.49 19.13
C SER A 83 -15.09 5.35 17.90
N LEU A 84 -16.09 5.01 17.06
CA LEU A 84 -16.45 5.83 15.91
C LEU A 84 -16.82 7.25 16.34
N ASN A 85 -17.68 7.38 17.35
CA ASN A 85 -18.13 8.68 17.84
C ASN A 85 -16.98 9.47 18.49
N LEU A 86 -16.13 8.80 19.28
CA LEU A 86 -15.00 9.46 19.97
C LEU A 86 -13.95 10.02 19.00
N PHE A 87 -13.68 9.33 17.89
CA PHE A 87 -12.62 9.69 16.97
C PHE A 87 -13.13 10.27 15.64
N TYR A 88 -14.44 10.50 15.49
CA TYR A 88 -15.03 10.99 14.24
C TYR A 88 -14.31 12.22 13.69
N ASP A 89 -14.24 13.29 14.50
CA ASP A 89 -13.62 14.56 14.11
C ASP A 89 -12.14 14.40 13.75
N TYR A 90 -11.45 13.45 14.37
CA TYR A 90 -10.05 13.15 14.04
C TYR A 90 -9.91 12.55 12.65
N PHE A 91 -10.78 11.63 12.25
CA PHE A 91 -10.78 11.07 10.89
C PHE A 91 -11.25 12.09 9.84
N VAL A 92 -12.23 12.93 10.17
CA VAL A 92 -12.66 14.06 9.33
C VAL A 92 -11.50 15.02 9.08
N ALA A 93 -10.79 15.42 10.14
CA ALA A 93 -9.62 16.31 10.03
C ALA A 93 -8.47 15.70 9.21
N LYS A 94 -8.44 14.37 9.03
CA LYS A 94 -7.48 13.65 8.19
C LYS A 94 -7.99 13.37 6.77
N GLY A 95 -9.21 13.77 6.44
CA GLY A 95 -9.81 13.59 5.11
C GLY A 95 -10.34 12.18 4.85
N PHE A 96 -10.66 11.40 5.89
CA PHE A 96 -11.14 10.02 5.77
C PHE A 96 -12.63 9.85 6.15
N GLU A 97 -13.41 10.93 6.14
CA GLU A 97 -14.84 10.92 6.49
C GLU A 97 -15.64 9.93 5.64
N ASP A 98 -15.54 10.02 4.30
CA ASP A 98 -16.27 9.14 3.37
C ASP A 98 -15.94 7.66 3.61
N ILE A 99 -14.66 7.35 3.82
CA ILE A 99 -14.21 5.97 4.09
C ILE A 99 -14.74 5.50 5.45
N LEU A 100 -14.74 6.38 6.46
CA LEU A 100 -15.23 6.06 7.80
C LEU A 100 -16.74 5.73 7.81
N VAL A 101 -17.55 6.55 7.14
CA VAL A 101 -19.00 6.36 7.02
C VAL A 101 -19.31 5.04 6.31
N ASN A 102 -18.70 4.80 5.15
CA ASN A 102 -18.86 3.54 4.40
C ASN A 102 -18.41 2.33 5.23
N THR A 103 -17.33 2.49 6.01
CA THR A 103 -16.82 1.43 6.90
C THR A 103 -17.83 1.08 7.98
N LYS A 104 -18.49 2.07 8.60
CA LYS A 104 -19.52 1.84 9.63
C LYS A 104 -20.64 0.96 9.08
N GLU A 105 -21.26 1.37 7.99
CA GLU A 105 -22.41 0.68 7.40
C GLU A 105 -22.07 -0.76 7.02
N LYS A 106 -20.95 -0.94 6.33
CA LYS A 106 -20.55 -2.25 5.84
C LYS A 106 -20.06 -3.17 6.95
N PHE A 107 -19.34 -2.64 7.95
CA PHE A 107 -18.90 -3.42 9.09
C PHE A 107 -20.08 -3.99 9.89
N LEU A 108 -21.11 -3.18 10.17
CA LEU A 108 -22.30 -3.63 10.91
C LEU A 108 -22.96 -4.82 10.20
N SER A 109 -23.17 -4.71 8.88
CA SER A 109 -23.71 -5.83 8.07
C SER A 109 -22.83 -7.08 8.14
N LYS A 110 -21.50 -6.93 8.14
CA LYS A 110 -20.58 -8.08 8.25
C LYS A 110 -20.53 -8.66 9.66
N LYS A 111 -20.65 -7.83 10.70
CA LYS A 111 -20.66 -8.23 12.12
C LYS A 111 -21.81 -9.19 12.38
N GLU A 112 -23.01 -8.86 11.93
CA GLU A 112 -24.19 -9.72 12.02
C GLU A 112 -23.94 -11.09 11.36
N LYS A 113 -23.44 -11.10 10.12
CA LYS A 113 -23.06 -12.34 9.41
C LYS A 113 -21.99 -13.14 10.15
N SER A 114 -21.06 -12.48 10.83
CA SER A 114 -20.02 -13.14 11.61
C SER A 114 -20.54 -13.80 12.87
N LEU A 115 -21.53 -13.20 13.53
CA LEU A 115 -22.13 -13.75 14.75
C LEU A 115 -22.93 -15.03 14.48
N ILE A 116 -23.53 -15.15 13.29
CA ILE A 116 -24.24 -16.37 12.85
C ILE A 116 -23.32 -17.40 12.15
N GLY A 117 -22.02 -17.12 12.02
CA GLY A 117 -21.03 -18.04 11.46
C GLY A 117 -20.82 -17.97 9.93
N ASP A 118 -21.54 -17.11 9.22
CA ASP A 118 -21.51 -16.99 7.75
C ASP A 118 -20.33 -16.15 7.21
N TYR A 119 -19.60 -15.46 8.09
CA TYR A 119 -18.48 -14.60 7.69
C TYR A 119 -17.36 -14.58 8.73
N ASN A 120 -16.11 -14.81 8.30
CA ASN A 120 -14.95 -14.76 9.20
C ASN A 120 -14.31 -13.36 9.20
N ILE A 121 -14.81 -12.47 10.04
CA ILE A 121 -14.24 -11.11 10.22
C ILE A 121 -12.78 -11.15 10.63
N LYS A 122 -12.40 -12.08 11.53
CA LYS A 122 -11.03 -12.14 12.07
C LYS A 122 -10.01 -12.42 10.97
N GLU A 123 -10.29 -13.40 10.12
CA GLU A 123 -9.42 -13.72 8.98
C GLU A 123 -9.36 -12.55 7.99
N ASN A 124 -10.47 -11.83 7.81
CA ASN A 124 -10.53 -10.67 6.94
C ASN A 124 -9.72 -9.46 7.45
N LEU A 125 -9.67 -9.26 8.77
CA LEU A 125 -8.93 -8.19 9.45
C LEU A 125 -7.49 -8.56 9.86
N ARG A 126 -6.93 -9.65 9.30
CA ARG A 126 -5.57 -10.08 9.61
C ARG A 126 -4.51 -9.01 9.33
N SER A 127 -3.97 -8.47 10.41
CA SER A 127 -3.01 -7.36 10.36
C SER A 127 -1.69 -7.75 9.69
N ASP A 128 -1.22 -8.99 9.83
CA ASP A 128 0.01 -9.47 9.19
C ASP A 128 -0.07 -9.40 7.65
N LYS A 129 -1.22 -9.80 7.09
CA LYS A 129 -1.47 -9.71 5.65
C LYS A 129 -1.57 -8.26 5.19
N LEU A 130 -2.21 -7.40 5.97
CA LEU A 130 -2.35 -5.97 5.65
C LEU A 130 -0.99 -5.26 5.69
N LYS A 131 -0.18 -5.54 6.71
CA LYS A 131 1.14 -4.93 6.88
C LYS A 131 2.06 -5.22 5.69
N LYS A 132 2.16 -6.49 5.27
CA LYS A 132 2.95 -6.88 4.09
C LYS A 132 2.53 -6.15 2.81
N ARG A 133 1.26 -5.79 2.69
CA ARG A 133 0.73 -5.07 1.51
C ARG A 133 1.00 -3.57 1.63
N ALA A 134 0.84 -3.03 2.82
CA ALA A 134 1.09 -1.64 3.10
C ALA A 134 2.57 -1.29 2.92
N GLU A 135 3.48 -2.18 3.31
CA GLU A 135 4.92 -2.10 3.01
C GLU A 135 5.19 -2.00 1.51
N LYS A 136 4.54 -2.84 0.68
CA LYS A 136 4.69 -2.76 -0.77
C LYS A 136 4.20 -1.43 -1.35
N ILE A 137 3.10 -0.90 -0.83
CA ILE A 137 2.59 0.41 -1.25
C ILE A 137 3.58 1.51 -0.87
N LEU A 138 4.08 1.53 0.37
CA LEU A 138 5.08 2.52 0.81
C LEU A 138 6.39 2.45 0.02
N TRP A 139 6.72 1.27 -0.50
CA TRP A 139 7.94 1.01 -1.26
C TRP A 139 7.84 1.46 -2.73
N HIS A 140 6.67 1.28 -3.35
CA HIS A 140 6.47 1.49 -4.80
C HIS A 140 5.66 2.73 -5.18
N ILE A 141 4.97 3.37 -4.23
CA ILE A 141 4.17 4.57 -4.50
C ILE A 141 4.90 5.78 -3.93
N PRO A 142 5.21 6.80 -4.76
CA PRO A 142 5.82 8.03 -4.28
C PRO A 142 4.80 8.85 -3.48
N SER A 143 5.30 9.72 -2.62
CA SER A 143 4.47 10.73 -1.95
C SER A 143 5.26 12.02 -1.79
N LYS A 144 4.58 13.15 -2.03
CA LYS A 144 5.12 14.50 -1.86
C LYS A 144 5.61 14.77 -0.42
N TYR A 145 5.08 14.01 0.54
CA TYR A 145 5.48 13.98 1.95
C TYR A 145 5.83 12.55 2.35
N SER A 146 6.57 11.86 1.48
CA SER A 146 6.93 10.48 1.73
C SER A 146 7.60 10.37 3.09
N ILE A 147 7.33 9.28 3.81
CA ILE A 147 8.02 8.98 5.07
C ILE A 147 9.54 8.95 4.87
N HIS A 148 9.98 8.84 3.62
CA HIS A 148 11.36 8.78 3.17
C HIS A 148 12.06 10.14 3.19
N GLU A 149 11.35 11.28 3.23
CA GLU A 149 11.97 12.58 3.57
C GLU A 149 12.61 12.54 4.98
N LEU A 150 12.21 11.60 5.86
CA LEU A 150 12.87 11.37 7.15
C LEU A 150 14.14 10.50 7.05
N PHE A 151 14.32 9.78 5.94
CA PHE A 151 15.41 8.81 5.74
C PHE A 151 16.40 9.22 4.64
N LEU A 152 16.03 10.14 3.76
CA LEU A 152 16.82 10.63 2.66
C LEU A 152 16.94 12.16 2.78
N ASP A 153 18.16 12.66 2.98
CA ASP A 153 18.48 14.10 3.07
C ASP A 153 18.26 14.87 1.75
N ASP A 154 17.76 14.20 0.71
CA ASP A 154 17.69 14.74 -0.64
C ASP A 154 16.26 15.15 -1.05
N LYS A 155 16.06 16.47 -1.11
CA LYS A 155 14.79 17.11 -1.49
C LYS A 155 14.48 17.04 -2.98
N SER A 156 15.35 16.45 -3.81
CA SER A 156 15.21 16.40 -5.28
C SER A 156 14.33 15.26 -5.80
N ASN A 157 14.07 14.21 -5.02
CA ASN A 157 13.41 12.97 -5.46
C ASN A 157 11.92 12.84 -5.07
N LYS A 158 11.19 13.95 -4.92
CA LYS A 158 9.84 13.97 -4.32
C LYS A 158 8.75 13.19 -5.06
N ASN A 159 9.02 12.78 -6.29
CA ASN A 159 8.08 12.08 -7.15
C ASN A 159 8.51 10.65 -7.49
N GLU A 160 9.63 10.19 -6.93
CA GLU A 160 10.15 8.84 -7.16
C GLU A 160 9.84 7.92 -5.99
N SER A 161 9.60 6.65 -6.28
CA SER A 161 9.36 5.65 -5.24
C SER A 161 10.67 5.29 -4.52
N LEU A 162 10.57 4.72 -3.31
CA LEU A 162 11.76 4.26 -2.61
C LEU A 162 12.45 3.11 -3.35
N PHE A 163 11.67 2.25 -4.00
CA PHE A 163 12.22 1.23 -4.88
C PHE A 163 13.10 1.85 -5.96
N TYR A 164 12.60 2.87 -6.66
CA TYR A 164 13.33 3.51 -7.74
C TYR A 164 14.63 4.15 -7.24
N ILE A 165 14.54 4.97 -6.19
CA ILE A 165 15.69 5.68 -5.61
C ILE A 165 16.77 4.70 -5.15
N THR A 166 16.37 3.59 -4.53
CA THR A 166 17.31 2.57 -4.03
C THR A 166 18.02 1.81 -5.17
N ASN A 167 17.41 1.72 -6.36
CA ASN A 167 17.88 0.84 -7.43
C ASN A 167 18.39 1.57 -8.68
N ILE A 168 18.21 2.88 -8.82
CA ILE A 168 18.59 3.62 -10.04
C ILE A 168 20.08 3.51 -10.38
N ASN A 169 20.93 3.42 -9.35
CA ASN A 169 22.38 3.24 -9.51
C ASN A 169 22.84 1.77 -9.35
N ASN A 170 21.91 0.83 -9.15
CA ASN A 170 22.22 -0.61 -9.07
C ASN A 170 21.83 -1.32 -10.39
N PHE A 171 22.84 -1.66 -11.18
CA PHE A 171 22.65 -2.27 -12.50
C PHE A 171 22.64 -3.81 -12.49
N GLU A 172 22.92 -4.47 -11.36
CA GLU A 172 23.06 -5.93 -11.31
C GLU A 172 21.78 -6.63 -11.79
N SER A 173 20.62 -6.14 -11.35
CA SER A 173 19.32 -6.68 -11.72
C SER A 173 19.01 -6.51 -13.21
N LEU A 174 19.38 -5.35 -13.79
CA LEU A 174 19.26 -5.08 -15.21
C LEU A 174 20.14 -6.05 -16.01
N MET A 175 21.40 -6.19 -15.62
CA MET A 175 22.37 -7.06 -16.28
C MET A 175 21.91 -8.51 -16.28
N LYS A 176 21.42 -9.01 -15.14
CA LYS A 176 20.80 -10.34 -15.03
C LYS A 176 19.57 -10.49 -15.90
N PHE A 177 18.71 -9.47 -15.98
CA PHE A 177 17.52 -9.48 -16.83
C PHE A 177 17.86 -9.55 -18.32
N LEU A 178 18.92 -8.85 -18.74
CA LEU A 178 19.42 -8.84 -20.12
C LEU A 178 20.35 -10.03 -20.44
N ASN A 179 20.67 -10.86 -19.44
CA ASN A 179 21.61 -11.97 -19.53
C ASN A 179 23.03 -11.55 -19.96
N ILE A 180 23.52 -10.46 -19.36
CA ILE A 180 24.85 -9.89 -19.62
C ILE A 180 25.71 -10.08 -18.36
N TYR A 181 26.88 -10.72 -18.53
CA TYR A 181 27.76 -11.05 -17.41
C TYR A 181 28.83 -9.98 -17.14
N LYS A 182 29.11 -9.10 -18.11
CA LYS A 182 30.09 -8.01 -17.98
C LYS A 182 29.69 -6.84 -18.88
N LEU A 183 29.78 -5.61 -18.35
CA LEU A 183 29.71 -4.40 -19.16
C LEU A 183 31.05 -4.21 -19.87
N ASP A 184 31.04 -4.25 -21.19
CA ASP A 184 32.11 -3.72 -22.03
C ASP A 184 31.56 -2.62 -22.93
N GLY A 185 32.44 -1.82 -23.54
CA GLY A 185 32.03 -0.66 -24.33
C GLY A 185 31.16 -1.00 -25.55
N ASN A 186 31.16 -2.26 -26.01
CA ASN A 186 30.30 -2.71 -27.10
C ASN A 186 28.92 -3.11 -26.60
N ALA A 187 28.82 -3.78 -25.45
CA ALA A 187 27.55 -4.16 -24.84
C ALA A 187 26.67 -2.93 -24.58
N GLU A 188 27.26 -1.82 -24.12
CA GLU A 188 26.58 -0.57 -23.80
C GLU A 188 25.81 0.03 -24.99
N LEU A 189 26.37 -0.01 -26.20
CA LEU A 189 25.75 0.50 -27.43
C LEU A 189 24.45 -0.24 -27.79
N PHE A 190 24.34 -1.52 -27.42
CA PHE A 190 23.20 -2.36 -27.76
C PHE A 190 22.21 -2.58 -26.61
N LEU A 191 22.51 -2.08 -25.40
CA LEU A 191 21.68 -2.32 -24.22
C LEU A 191 20.22 -1.91 -24.40
N LEU A 192 19.96 -0.76 -25.02
CA LEU A 192 18.58 -0.31 -25.28
C LEU A 192 17.84 -1.29 -26.21
N ILE A 193 18.50 -1.76 -27.27
CA ILE A 193 17.93 -2.74 -28.21
C ILE A 193 17.67 -4.07 -27.50
N LEU A 194 18.59 -4.50 -26.63
CA LEU A 194 18.43 -5.71 -25.83
C LEU A 194 17.26 -5.58 -24.86
N LEU A 195 17.12 -4.44 -24.18
CA LEU A 195 16.00 -4.16 -23.29
C LEU A 195 14.68 -4.16 -24.05
N GLN A 196 14.59 -3.46 -25.18
CA GLN A 196 13.39 -3.46 -26.03
C GLN A 196 12.99 -4.87 -26.47
N LYS A 197 13.96 -5.70 -26.90
CA LYS A 197 13.71 -7.10 -27.25
C LYS A 197 13.23 -7.92 -26.05
N ALA A 198 13.83 -7.72 -24.88
CA ALA A 198 13.45 -8.43 -23.65
C ALA A 198 12.03 -8.04 -23.18
N LEU A 199 11.69 -6.76 -23.22
CA LEU A 199 10.35 -6.25 -22.88
C LEU A 199 9.29 -6.73 -23.90
N LYS A 200 9.61 -6.71 -25.19
CA LYS A 200 8.70 -7.23 -26.24
C LYS A 200 8.39 -8.71 -26.05
N LYS A 201 9.36 -9.53 -25.64
CA LYS A 201 9.12 -10.94 -25.25
C LYS A 201 8.16 -11.08 -24.06
N LYS A 202 8.08 -10.07 -23.19
CA LYS A 202 7.12 -9.97 -22.08
C LYS A 202 5.81 -9.26 -22.47
N LYS A 203 5.61 -8.95 -23.76
CA LYS A 203 4.46 -8.19 -24.29
C LYS A 203 4.34 -6.79 -23.69
N VAL A 204 5.47 -6.16 -23.41
CA VAL A 204 5.55 -4.78 -22.92
C VAL A 204 6.24 -3.92 -23.97
N ASP A 205 5.62 -2.78 -24.30
CA ASP A 205 6.24 -1.74 -25.11
C ASP A 205 6.95 -0.74 -24.18
N ILE A 206 8.19 -0.40 -24.51
CA ILE A 206 8.98 0.54 -23.72
C ILE A 206 8.37 1.95 -23.76
N ALA A 207 7.75 2.33 -24.89
CA ALA A 207 7.17 3.65 -25.10
C ALA A 207 5.95 3.91 -24.21
N THR A 208 5.28 2.87 -23.71
CA THR A 208 4.11 3.02 -22.85
C THR A 208 4.45 3.02 -21.36
N LEU A 209 5.67 2.63 -20.98
CA LEU A 209 6.05 2.40 -19.58
C LEU A 209 5.84 3.62 -18.69
N GLU A 210 6.28 4.80 -19.15
CA GLU A 210 6.14 6.04 -18.36
C GLU A 210 4.67 6.43 -18.16
N ASN A 211 3.85 6.32 -19.21
CA ASN A 211 2.43 6.67 -19.12
C ASN A 211 1.67 5.68 -18.23
N ASP A 212 1.92 4.37 -18.41
CA ASP A 212 1.38 3.32 -17.54
C ASP A 212 1.75 3.56 -16.08
N HIS A 213 3.00 3.96 -15.84
CA HIS A 213 3.51 4.23 -14.50
C HIS A 213 2.79 5.40 -13.84
N LYS A 214 2.71 6.54 -14.53
CA LYS A 214 2.03 7.74 -14.04
C LYS A 214 0.56 7.46 -13.73
N GLN A 215 -0.13 6.72 -14.61
CA GLN A 215 -1.51 6.33 -14.38
C GLN A 215 -1.65 5.46 -13.13
N LEU A 216 -0.85 4.40 -13.02
CA LEU A 216 -0.90 3.47 -11.87
C LEU A 216 -0.55 4.18 -10.54
N GLN A 217 0.46 5.05 -10.54
CA GLN A 217 0.82 5.85 -9.37
C GLN A 217 -0.33 6.78 -8.96
N THR A 218 -0.95 7.47 -9.92
CA THR A 218 -2.08 8.39 -9.65
C THR A 218 -3.25 7.64 -9.03
N GLU A 219 -3.66 6.52 -9.65
CA GLU A 219 -4.78 5.69 -9.19
C GLU A 219 -4.56 5.07 -7.80
N LEU A 220 -3.30 4.86 -7.40
CA LEU A 220 -2.97 4.22 -6.13
C LEU A 220 -2.47 5.20 -5.06
N SER A 221 -2.32 6.48 -5.41
CA SER A 221 -1.73 7.51 -4.55
C SER A 221 -2.47 7.68 -3.22
N HIS A 222 -3.81 7.63 -3.24
CA HIS A 222 -4.63 7.80 -2.03
C HIS A 222 -4.42 6.69 -0.99
N TYR A 223 -4.05 5.48 -1.43
CA TYR A 223 -3.71 4.40 -0.49
C TYR A 223 -2.44 4.70 0.31
N TYR A 224 -1.52 5.50 -0.23
CA TYR A 224 -0.32 5.91 0.49
C TYR A 224 -0.69 6.72 1.73
N ASP A 225 -1.56 7.72 1.59
CA ASP A 225 -1.97 8.57 2.69
C ASP A 225 -2.73 7.78 3.77
N LEU A 226 -3.59 6.85 3.34
CA LEU A 226 -4.29 5.96 4.26
C LEU A 226 -3.34 5.04 5.04
N ILE A 227 -2.31 4.51 4.39
CA ILE A 227 -1.29 3.69 5.05
C ILE A 227 -0.42 4.53 5.98
N LYS A 228 -0.05 5.73 5.56
CA LYS A 228 0.71 6.66 6.40
C LYS A 228 -0.08 6.97 7.68
N PHE A 229 -1.38 7.19 7.55
CA PHE A 229 -2.30 7.37 8.65
C PHE A 229 -2.35 6.13 9.57
N TYR A 230 -2.42 4.92 9.00
CA TYR A 230 -2.42 3.67 9.77
C TYR A 230 -1.18 3.54 10.67
N TYR A 231 0.02 3.79 10.16
CA TYR A 231 1.27 3.53 10.89
C TYR A 231 1.83 4.69 11.70
N PHE A 232 1.65 5.93 11.27
CA PHE A 232 2.43 7.06 11.76
C PHE A 232 1.62 8.18 12.41
N SER A 233 0.28 8.09 12.39
CA SER A 233 -0.62 9.06 13.04
C SER A 233 -1.19 8.51 14.35
#